data_AF-A0AAE3CGR8-F1
#
_entry.id   AF-A0AAE3CGR8-F1
#
_cell.length_a   1.000
_cell.length_b   1.000
_cell.length_c   1.000
_cell.angle_alpha   90.00
_cell.angle_beta   90.00
_cell.angle_gamma   90.00
#
_symmetry.space_group_name_H-M   'P 1'
#
loop_
_entity.id
_entity.type
_entity.pdbx_description
1 polymer ?
#
loop_
_entity_poly.entity_id
_entity_poly.type
_entity_poly.pdbx_seq_one_letter_code
_entity_poly.pdbx_strand_id
1 'polypeptide(L)'
;MKVVAFSDVHGNVAALRGAKERIVDRVKPDVVVVCGDITHLGGAEVALQVLKVLEGFRVFYVWGNMDSVGRNLQLPLDGMECIHGRVVSLGGVDFIGLSANFDPKVLLSVQRGGNPMVVVSHEPPRGCCDKAWSGMNKAF
;
A
#
# COMPACT_ATOMS: atom_id res chain seq x y z
N MET A 1 -15.08 -10.03 -3.94
CA MET A 1 -13.88 -9.68 -3.17
C MET A 1 -14.14 -8.42 -2.38
N LYS A 2 -13.78 -8.40 -1.09
CA LYS A 2 -13.83 -7.23 -0.21
C LYS A 2 -12.42 -6.75 0.09
N VAL A 3 -12.18 -5.46 -0.14
CA VAL A 3 -10.91 -4.80 0.12
C VAL A 3 -11.15 -3.68 1.13
N VAL A 4 -10.27 -3.56 2.12
CA VAL A 4 -10.17 -2.35 2.96
C VAL A 4 -8.82 -1.71 2.66
N ALA A 5 -8.82 -0.43 2.30
CA ALA A 5 -7.62 0.31 1.95
C ALA A 5 -7.32 1.42 2.97
N PHE A 6 -6.06 1.57 3.31
CA PHE A 6 -5.51 2.64 4.14
C PHE A 6 -4.38 3.35 3.39
N SER A 7 -4.18 4.63 3.68
CA SER A 7 -3.01 5.41 3.24
C SER A 7 -2.70 6.46 4.31
N ASP A 8 -1.55 7.12 4.20
CA ASP A 8 -1.13 8.24 5.06
C ASP A 8 -1.22 7.92 6.56
N VAL A 9 -0.81 6.70 6.95
CA VAL A 9 -0.84 6.26 8.35
C VAL A 9 0.15 7.08 9.18
N HIS A 10 1.30 7.45 8.61
CA HIS A 10 2.33 8.27 9.23
C HIS A 10 2.75 7.82 10.63
N GLY A 11 2.86 6.50 10.84
CA GLY A 11 3.24 5.95 12.15
C GLY A 11 2.14 6.01 13.22
N ASN A 12 0.92 6.45 12.89
CA ASN A 12 -0.18 6.57 13.84
C ASN A 12 -0.81 5.21 14.15
N VAL A 13 -0.10 4.41 14.96
CA VAL A 13 -0.50 3.07 15.43
C VAL A 13 -1.86 3.09 16.13
N ALA A 14 -2.15 4.14 16.90
CA ALA A 14 -3.42 4.25 17.64
C ALA A 14 -4.60 4.41 16.67
N ALA A 15 -4.49 5.27 15.67
CA ALA A 15 -5.51 5.43 14.64
C ALA A 15 -5.70 4.15 13.83
N LEU A 16 -4.62 3.50 13.38
CA LEU A 16 -4.69 2.26 12.63
C LEU A 16 -5.34 1.14 13.45
N ARG A 17 -5.00 1.02 14.74
CA ARG A 17 -5.64 0.05 15.65
C ARG A 17 -7.13 0.32 15.80
N GLY A 18 -7.50 1.58 15.99
CA GLY A 18 -8.89 1.98 16.07
C GLY A 18 -9.68 1.70 14.78
N ALA A 19 -9.05 1.88 13.62
CA ALA A 19 -9.65 1.56 12.32
C ALA A 19 -9.77 0.04 12.12
N LYS A 20 -8.76 -0.74 12.53
CA LYS A 20 -8.82 -2.21 12.52
C LYS A 20 -10.03 -2.72 13.29
N GLU A 21 -10.17 -2.33 14.55
CA GLU A 21 -11.24 -2.79 15.45
C GLU A 21 -12.63 -2.40 14.93
N ARG A 22 -12.77 -1.20 14.38
CA ARG A 22 -14.07 -0.67 13.94
C ARG A 22 -14.47 -1.12 12.53
N ILE A 23 -13.50 -1.35 11.65
CA ILE A 23 -13.73 -1.59 10.22
C ILE A 23 -13.25 -2.98 9.84
N VAL A 24 -11.95 -3.26 9.95
CA VAL A 24 -11.33 -4.49 9.43
C VAL A 24 -11.94 -5.73 10.09
N ASP A 25 -12.02 -5.76 11.42
CA ASP A 25 -12.52 -6.92 12.17
C ASP A 25 -14.02 -7.20 11.91
N ARG A 26 -14.78 -6.15 11.57
CA ARG A 26 -16.22 -6.26 11.25
C ARG A 26 -16.46 -6.66 9.80
N VAL A 27 -15.76 -6.00 8.87
CA VAL A 27 -15.88 -6.23 7.43
C VAL A 27 -15.33 -7.61 7.07
N LYS A 28 -14.29 -8.08 7.76
CA LYS A 28 -13.53 -9.31 7.43
C LYS A 28 -13.15 -9.33 5.95
N PRO A 29 -12.28 -8.41 5.50
CA PRO A 29 -11.90 -8.30 4.10
C PRO A 29 -11.05 -9.50 3.66
N ASP A 30 -11.05 -9.76 2.35
CA ASP A 30 -10.17 -10.77 1.75
C ASP A 30 -8.71 -10.28 1.75
N VAL A 31 -8.52 -8.95 1.68
CA VAL A 31 -7.21 -8.30 1.76
C VAL A 31 -7.33 -6.87 2.31
N VAL A 32 -6.36 -6.48 3.12
CA VAL A 32 -6.12 -5.08 3.51
C VAL A 32 -5.02 -4.51 2.62
N VAL A 33 -5.21 -3.31 2.08
CA VAL A 33 -4.22 -2.64 1.23
C VAL A 33 -3.70 -1.39 1.94
N VAL A 34 -2.39 -1.20 1.99
CA VAL A 34 -1.74 0.01 2.55
C VAL A 34 -0.99 0.74 1.45
N CYS A 35 -1.51 1.89 1.02
CA CYS A 35 -1.07 2.66 -0.13
C CYS A 35 0.08 3.64 0.18
N GLY A 36 1.08 3.20 0.94
CA GLY A 36 2.23 4.02 1.31
C GLY A 36 2.00 4.98 2.48
N ASP A 37 3.05 5.75 2.78
CA ASP A 37 3.18 6.65 3.92
C ASP A 37 2.81 5.93 5.23
N ILE A 38 3.42 4.74 5.38
CA ILE A 38 3.23 3.86 6.53
C ILE A 38 3.81 4.53 7.78
N THR A 39 4.93 5.24 7.61
CA THR A 39 5.71 5.92 8.64
C THR A 39 5.77 7.43 8.39
N HIS A 40 6.42 8.15 9.31
CA HIS A 40 6.74 9.56 9.17
C HIS A 40 8.26 9.76 9.21
N LEU A 41 8.90 9.59 8.06
CA LEU A 41 10.35 9.56 7.87
C LEU A 41 11.04 8.39 8.61
N GLY A 42 10.29 7.32 8.89
CA GLY A 42 10.77 6.13 9.61
C GLY A 42 11.34 5.06 8.68
N GLY A 43 12.21 4.21 9.22
CA GLY A 43 12.79 3.06 8.53
C GLY A 43 11.94 1.78 8.62
N ALA A 44 12.55 0.66 8.23
CA ALA A 44 11.91 -0.65 8.18
C ALA A 44 11.35 -1.10 9.54
N GLU A 45 12.07 -0.81 10.63
CA GLU A 45 11.68 -1.18 11.99
C GLU A 45 10.39 -0.47 12.42
N VAL A 46 10.25 0.81 12.08
CA VAL A 46 9.05 1.61 12.38
C VAL A 46 7.87 1.10 11.55
N ALA A 47 8.09 0.88 10.25
CA ALA A 47 7.06 0.34 9.36
C ALA A 47 6.56 -1.03 9.84
N LEU A 48 7.46 -1.90 10.30
CA LEU A 48 7.14 -3.20 10.86
C LEU A 48 6.25 -3.07 12.11
N GLN A 49 6.55 -2.15 13.02
CA GLN A 49 5.71 -1.90 14.19
C GLN A 49 4.30 -1.41 13.82
N VAL A 50 4.19 -0.56 12.80
CA VAL A 50 2.90 -0.06 12.31
C VAL A 50 2.08 -1.18 11.68
N LEU A 51 2.66 -1.92 10.73
CA LEU A 51 1.95 -2.97 10.00
C LEU A 51 1.58 -4.15 10.90
N LYS A 52 2.35 -4.44 11.97
CA LYS A 52 1.99 -5.45 12.98
C LYS A 52 0.60 -5.26 13.59
N VAL A 53 0.04 -4.04 13.57
CA VAL A 53 -1.35 -3.83 14.00
C VAL A 53 -2.32 -4.71 13.19
N LEU A 54 -2.04 -4.91 11.91
CA LEU A 54 -2.86 -5.69 10.96
C LEU A 54 -2.48 -7.18 10.91
N GLU A 55 -1.69 -7.67 11.88
CA GLU A 55 -1.33 -9.09 11.97
C GLU A 55 -2.59 -9.99 12.02
N GLY A 56 -2.51 -11.13 11.36
CA GLY A 56 -3.62 -12.06 11.16
C GLY A 56 -4.47 -11.80 9.91
N PHE A 57 -4.24 -10.69 9.18
CA PHE A 57 -4.87 -10.40 7.90
C PHE A 57 -3.89 -10.56 6.74
N ARG A 58 -4.41 -10.87 5.55
CA ARG A 58 -3.66 -10.72 4.29
C ARG A 58 -3.48 -9.23 4.03
N VAL A 59 -2.25 -8.76 3.90
CA VAL A 59 -1.94 -7.35 3.66
C VAL A 59 -1.11 -7.20 2.40
N PHE A 60 -1.52 -6.31 1.49
CA PHE A 60 -0.67 -5.81 0.43
C PHE A 60 -0.26 -4.38 0.77
N TYR A 61 1.02 -4.05 0.60
CA TYR A 61 1.50 -2.69 0.83
C TYR A 61 2.46 -2.23 -0.25
N VAL A 62 2.54 -0.92 -0.39
CA VAL A 62 3.56 -0.20 -1.14
C VAL A 62 4.17 0.85 -0.22
N TRP A 63 5.32 1.39 -0.62
CA TRP A 63 6.02 2.42 0.16
C TRP A 63 5.63 3.82 -0.32
N GLY A 64 5.46 4.76 0.61
CA GLY A 64 5.22 6.16 0.28
C GLY A 64 6.49 7.01 0.32
N ASN A 65 6.35 8.31 0.10
CA ASN A 65 7.49 9.23 0.12
C ASN A 65 7.98 9.54 1.54
N MET A 66 7.18 9.27 2.56
CA MET A 66 7.57 9.41 3.97
C MET A 66 8.18 8.14 4.56
N ASP A 67 8.34 7.07 3.78
CA ASP A 67 8.97 5.82 4.23
C ASP A 67 10.44 5.79 3.82
N SER A 68 11.34 5.84 4.82
CA SER A 68 12.80 5.93 4.64
C SER A 68 13.42 4.55 4.34
N VAL A 69 12.95 3.88 3.29
CA VAL A 69 13.36 2.51 2.91
C VAL A 69 13.52 2.31 1.40
N GLY A 70 14.10 1.16 1.03
CA GLY A 70 14.12 0.70 -0.37
C GLY A 70 12.72 0.31 -0.84
N ARG A 71 12.32 0.70 -2.07
CA ARG A 71 10.95 0.49 -2.57
C ARG A 71 10.60 -0.99 -2.79
N ASN A 72 11.59 -1.86 -2.97
CA ASN A 72 11.42 -3.31 -3.09
C ASN A 72 11.57 -4.03 -1.74
N LEU A 73 11.75 -3.30 -0.64
CA LEU A 73 11.94 -3.93 0.66
C LEU A 73 10.68 -4.71 1.05
N GLN A 74 10.85 -6.01 1.27
CA GLN A 74 9.87 -6.88 1.88
C GLN A 74 10.18 -6.98 3.37
N LEU A 75 9.22 -6.61 4.21
CA LEU A 75 9.29 -6.82 5.64
C LEU A 75 9.04 -8.30 6.00
N PRO A 76 9.69 -8.83 7.05
CA PRO A 76 9.51 -10.20 7.51
C PRO A 76 8.21 -10.32 8.34
N LEU A 77 7.06 -10.16 7.68
CA LEU A 77 5.73 -10.26 8.29
C LEU A 77 4.89 -11.27 7.52
N ASP A 78 4.47 -12.33 8.21
CA ASP A 78 3.65 -13.38 7.61
C ASP A 78 2.30 -12.84 7.14
N GLY A 79 1.87 -13.27 5.95
CA GLY A 79 0.64 -12.80 5.34
C GLY A 79 0.71 -11.37 4.77
N MET A 80 1.84 -10.67 4.90
CA MET A 80 1.99 -9.29 4.40
C MET A 80 3.02 -9.21 3.28
N GLU A 81 2.69 -8.53 2.20
CA GLU A 81 3.52 -8.51 1.00
C GLU A 81 3.67 -7.10 0.42
N CYS A 82 4.92 -6.70 0.21
CA CYS A 82 5.27 -5.56 -0.60
C CYS A 82 5.03 -5.95 -2.07
N ILE A 83 4.06 -5.28 -2.69
CA ILE A 83 3.66 -5.57 -4.07
C ILE A 83 4.27 -4.59 -5.09
N HIS A 84 5.25 -3.78 -4.67
CA HIS A 84 5.89 -2.83 -5.56
C HIS A 84 6.50 -3.52 -6.78
N GLY A 85 6.08 -3.12 -7.98
CA GLY A 85 6.56 -3.66 -9.25
C GLY A 85 6.21 -5.13 -9.50
N ARG A 86 5.30 -5.70 -8.70
CA ARG A 86 4.94 -7.12 -8.76
C ARG A 86 3.44 -7.26 -8.95
N VAL A 87 3.04 -8.21 -9.79
CA VAL A 87 1.64 -8.63 -9.92
C VAL A 87 1.38 -9.74 -8.90
N VAL A 88 0.39 -9.55 -8.03
CA VAL A 88 -0.07 -10.55 -7.07
C VAL A 88 -1.55 -10.80 -7.29
N SER A 89 -1.92 -12.07 -7.53
CA SER A 89 -3.32 -12.45 -7.75
C SER A 89 -3.98 -12.91 -6.46
N LEU A 90 -5.20 -12.46 -6.24
CA LEU A 90 -6.07 -12.93 -5.16
C LEU A 90 -7.49 -13.04 -5.71
N GLY A 91 -8.18 -14.16 -5.45
CA GLY A 91 -9.60 -14.31 -5.81
C GLY A 91 -9.97 -13.98 -7.27
N GLY A 92 -9.09 -14.25 -8.23
CA GLY A 92 -9.30 -13.93 -9.65
C GLY A 92 -9.11 -12.45 -10.02
N VAL A 93 -8.51 -11.64 -9.15
CA VAL A 93 -8.15 -10.24 -9.37
C VAL A 93 -6.65 -10.08 -9.22
N ASP A 94 -6.02 -9.38 -10.17
CA ASP A 94 -4.59 -9.09 -10.15
C ASP A 94 -4.34 -7.72 -9.50
N PHE A 95 -3.36 -7.64 -8.60
CA PHE A 95 -2.94 -6.41 -7.93
C PHE A 95 -1.53 -6.05 -8.37
N ILE A 96 -1.27 -4.77 -8.64
CA ILE A 96 0.07 -4.25 -8.87
C ILE A 96 0.35 -3.05 -7.98
N GLY A 97 1.53 -3.02 -7.35
CA GLY A 97 1.97 -1.92 -6.49
C GLY A 97 2.90 -0.92 -7.16
N LEU A 98 2.66 0.37 -6.93
CA LEU A 98 3.52 1.49 -7.33
C LEU A 98 3.84 2.34 -6.09
N SER A 99 5.02 2.13 -5.52
CA SER A 99 5.55 2.96 -4.43
C SER A 99 5.85 4.37 -4.91
N ALA A 100 5.95 5.35 -3.99
CA ALA A 100 6.28 6.72 -4.33
C ALA A 100 7.59 6.85 -5.10
N ASN A 101 7.67 7.83 -6.02
CA ASN A 101 8.84 8.10 -6.85
C ASN A 101 9.40 6.83 -7.53
N PHE A 102 8.53 5.95 -8.03
CA PHE A 102 8.94 4.76 -8.75
C PHE A 102 9.51 5.11 -10.13
N ASP A 103 10.38 4.25 -10.68
CA ASP A 103 10.76 4.34 -12.08
C ASP A 103 9.61 3.81 -12.96
N PRO A 104 9.04 4.61 -13.88
CA PRO A 104 7.97 4.16 -14.78
C PRO A 104 8.30 2.90 -15.58
N LYS A 105 9.59 2.58 -15.78
CA LYS A 105 10.02 1.32 -16.41
C LYS A 105 9.55 0.08 -15.66
N VAL A 106 9.20 0.19 -14.37
CA VAL A 106 8.60 -0.90 -13.60
C VAL A 106 7.31 -1.42 -14.27
N LEU A 107 6.59 -0.56 -14.99
CA LEU A 107 5.38 -0.94 -15.72
C LEU A 107 5.69 -1.81 -16.95
N LEU A 108 6.91 -1.72 -17.51
CA LEU A 108 7.31 -2.52 -18.66
C LEU A 108 7.53 -3.99 -18.28
N SER A 109 7.85 -4.28 -17.02
CA SER A 109 7.95 -5.66 -16.51
C SER A 109 6.59 -6.29 -16.19
N VAL A 110 5.50 -5.53 -16.28
CA VAL A 110 4.17 -5.99 -15.89
C VAL A 110 3.53 -6.73 -17.06
N GLN A 111 3.37 -8.03 -16.91
CA GLN A 111 2.59 -8.82 -17.85
C GLN A 111 1.13 -8.79 -17.42
N ARG A 112 0.26 -8.29 -18.30
CA ARG A 112 -1.18 -8.26 -18.05
C ARG A 112 -1.76 -9.65 -18.33
N GLY A 113 -2.41 -10.24 -17.33
CA GLY A 113 -3.18 -11.47 -17.48
C GLY A 113 -4.60 -11.22 -18.01
N GLY A 114 -5.43 -12.25 -17.96
CA GLY A 114 -6.87 -12.17 -18.29
C GLY A 114 -7.75 -11.65 -17.14
N ASN A 115 -7.20 -11.50 -15.93
CA ASN A 115 -7.96 -11.05 -14.77
C ASN A 115 -8.14 -9.52 -14.76
N PRO A 116 -9.21 -9.00 -14.11
CA PRO A 116 -9.30 -7.59 -13.76
C PRO A 116 -8.08 -7.17 -12.92
N MET A 117 -7.57 -5.96 -13.18
CA MET A 117 -6.36 -5.44 -12.54
C MET A 117 -6.68 -4.25 -11.64
N VAL A 118 -6.21 -4.30 -10.40
CA VAL A 118 -6.22 -3.22 -9.42
C VAL A 118 -4.81 -2.65 -9.32
N VAL A 119 -4.67 -1.33 -9.54
CA VAL A 119 -3.42 -0.61 -9.34
C VAL A 119 -3.43 0.01 -7.95
N VAL A 120 -2.44 -0.31 -7.15
CA VAL A 120 -2.20 0.24 -5.81
C VAL A 120 -1.04 1.20 -5.92
N SER A 121 -1.32 2.50 -5.99
CA SER A 121 -0.31 3.54 -6.06
C SER A 121 -0.30 4.38 -4.78
N HIS A 122 0.88 4.83 -4.35
CA HIS A 122 0.97 5.89 -3.36
C HIS A 122 0.62 7.24 -3.97
N GLU A 123 1.26 7.60 -5.08
CA GLU A 123 0.91 8.82 -5.81
C GLU A 123 -0.44 8.62 -6.51
N PRO A 124 -1.35 9.62 -6.48
CA PRO A 124 -2.57 9.54 -7.26
C PRO A 124 -2.31 9.68 -8.76
N PRO A 125 -3.19 9.14 -9.63
CA PRO A 125 -3.15 9.42 -11.06
C PRO A 125 -3.35 10.91 -11.35
N ARG A 126 -2.70 11.41 -12.40
CA ARG A 126 -2.88 12.81 -12.82
C ARG A 126 -4.35 13.17 -13.07
N GLY A 127 -4.76 14.32 -12.53
CA GLY A 127 -6.13 14.83 -12.61
C GLY A 127 -7.11 14.21 -11.61
N CYS A 128 -6.67 13.26 -10.78
CA CYS A 128 -7.50 12.60 -9.77
C CYS A 128 -7.01 12.94 -8.37
N CYS A 129 -7.56 14.00 -7.75
CA CYS A 129 -7.15 14.43 -6.40
C CYS A 129 -5.63 14.61 -6.24
N ASP A 130 -4.94 15.05 -7.31
CA ASP A 130 -3.49 15.13 -7.38
C ASP A 130 -2.89 16.43 -6.84
N LYS A 131 -3.73 17.37 -6.38
CA LYS A 131 -3.23 18.62 -5.79
C LYS A 131 -2.85 18.41 -4.33
N ALA A 132 -1.57 18.60 -4.03
CA ALA A 132 -1.10 18.68 -2.65
C ALA A 132 -1.55 19.98 -1.98
N TRP A 133 -1.32 20.09 -0.66
CA TRP A 133 -1.51 21.33 0.11
C TRP A 133 -0.83 22.56 -0.51
N SER A 134 0.30 22.36 -1.20
CA SER A 134 1.03 23.42 -1.91
C SER A 134 0.37 23.88 -3.23
N GLY A 135 -0.71 23.24 -3.66
CA GLY A 135 -1.33 23.46 -4.98
C GLY A 135 -0.56 22.81 -6.14
N MET A 136 0.59 22.17 -5.88
CA MET A 136 1.35 21.42 -6.89
C MET A 136 0.72 20.04 -7.12
N ASN A 137 0.82 19.55 -8.36
CA ASN A 137 0.38 18.19 -8.70
C ASN A 137 1.42 17.18 -8.18
N LYS A 138 1.00 16.24 -7.34
CA LYS A 138 1.73 15.04 -6.94
C LYS A 138 1.15 13.85 -7.72
N ALA A 139 1.34 13.84 -9.03
CA ALA A 139 0.82 12.79 -9.89
C ALA A 139 1.93 12.09 -10.68
N PHE A 140 1.68 10.81 -10.96
CA PHE A 140 2.43 10.04 -11.95
C PHE A 140 1.69 9.96 -13.29
#